data_AF-A0ABD5ZZF3-F1
#
_entry.id   AF-A0ABD5ZZF3-F1
#
_cell.length_a   1.000
_cell.length_b   1.000
_cell.length_c   1.000
_cell.angle_alpha   90.00
_cell.angle_beta   90.00
_cell.angle_gamma   90.00
#
_symmetry.space_group_name_H-M   'P 1'
#
loop_
_entity.id
_entity.type
_entity.pdbx_description
1 polymer ?
#
loop_
_entity_poly.entity_id
_entity_poly.type
_entity_poly.pdbx_seq_one_letter_code
_entity_poly.pdbx_strand_id
1 'polypeptide(L)'
;MSTQPILDAHATADQRPETVTDGDSAGDARPDAERLDRRLRDRGVAVARRELATAFANLDALSPAERRVVARMAERIVAGVLVPARQATDDSSSTAPAAVGRLFLPDEDVRDQG
;
A
#
# COMPACT_ATOMS: atom_id res chain seq x y z
N MET A 1 -6.48 52.89 -29.79
CA MET A 1 -5.18 52.71 -29.13
C MET A 1 -5.39 52.99 -27.65
N SER A 2 -5.43 51.95 -26.82
CA SER A 2 -5.70 52.07 -25.38
C SER A 2 -4.56 51.37 -24.64
N THR A 3 -3.66 52.17 -24.09
CA THR A 3 -2.46 51.75 -23.36
C THR A 3 -2.83 51.63 -21.89
N GLN A 4 -2.70 50.43 -21.31
CA GLN A 4 -2.76 50.27 -19.85
C GLN A 4 -1.39 50.63 -19.25
N PRO A 5 -1.33 51.43 -18.16
CA PRO A 5 -0.16 51.48 -17.32
C PRO A 5 -0.30 50.53 -16.12
N ILE A 6 0.81 49.86 -15.85
CA ILE A 6 1.10 48.93 -14.76
C ILE A 6 1.69 49.74 -13.58
N LEU A 7 1.40 49.29 -12.34
CA LEU A 7 2.07 49.55 -11.06
C LEU A 7 1.97 50.95 -10.42
N ASP A 8 1.35 51.04 -9.25
CA ASP A 8 2.05 51.10 -7.96
C ASP A 8 1.07 51.41 -6.82
N ALA A 9 0.91 50.49 -5.88
CA ALA A 9 0.21 50.75 -4.62
C ALA A 9 0.88 49.99 -3.47
N HIS A 10 1.71 50.75 -2.75
CA HIS A 10 1.92 50.70 -1.31
C HIS A 10 2.43 49.40 -0.68
N ALA A 11 3.76 49.37 -0.51
CA ALA A 11 4.37 48.75 0.66
C ALA A 11 4.13 49.65 1.89
N THR A 12 3.44 49.16 2.92
CA THR A 12 3.87 49.37 4.31
C THR A 12 3.36 48.21 5.16
N ALA A 13 4.31 47.50 5.75
CA ALA A 13 4.14 46.39 6.67
C ALA A 13 3.38 46.81 7.93
N ASP A 14 2.36 46.05 8.32
CA ASP A 14 2.20 45.55 9.69
C ASP A 14 1.02 44.56 9.73
N GLN A 15 1.30 43.28 10.00
CA GLN A 15 0.44 42.24 10.59
C GLN A 15 0.92 40.85 10.15
N ARG A 16 1.73 40.29 11.05
CA ARG A 16 2.19 38.90 11.11
C ARG A 16 0.98 37.95 11.12
N PRO A 17 0.82 37.01 10.17
CA PRO A 17 -0.08 35.89 10.41
C PRO A 17 0.64 34.97 11.40
N GLU A 18 0.14 34.92 12.62
CA GLU A 18 0.47 33.86 13.57
C GLU A 18 -0.05 32.56 12.94
N THR A 19 0.83 31.88 12.21
CA THR A 19 0.60 30.51 11.79
C THR A 19 0.59 29.66 13.06
N VAL A 20 -0.61 29.44 13.60
CA VAL A 20 -0.89 28.29 14.45
C VAL A 20 -0.73 27.06 13.56
N THR A 21 0.51 26.63 13.37
CA THR A 21 0.78 25.24 13.01
C THR A 21 0.73 24.47 14.31
N ASP A 22 -0.46 23.96 14.62
CA ASP A 22 -0.63 22.88 15.57
C ASP A 22 0.36 21.78 15.19
N GLY A 23 1.39 21.65 16.02
CA GLY A 23 2.26 20.49 16.03
C GLY A 23 1.49 19.32 16.61
N ASP A 24 0.73 18.64 15.78
CA ASP A 24 0.00 17.40 16.08
C ASP A 24 -0.26 16.74 14.72
N SER A 25 0.22 15.57 14.32
CA SER A 25 0.51 14.36 15.07
C SER A 25 1.45 13.49 14.22
N ALA A 26 2.71 13.33 14.63
CA ALA A 26 3.63 12.34 14.04
C ALA A 26 3.46 10.94 14.70
N GLY A 27 2.27 10.66 15.23
CA GLY A 27 1.99 9.50 16.09
C GLY A 27 1.09 8.41 15.49
N ASP A 28 0.39 8.66 14.38
CA ASP A 28 -0.77 7.84 13.99
C ASP A 28 -0.63 7.01 12.69
N ALA A 29 0.47 7.15 11.93
CA ALA A 29 0.64 6.42 10.66
C ALA A 29 1.08 4.95 10.82
N ARG A 30 1.65 4.59 11.98
CA ARG A 30 2.20 3.25 12.26
C ARG A 30 1.14 2.14 12.39
N PRO A 31 0.00 2.33 13.08
CA PRO A 31 -1.04 1.30 13.17
C PRO A 31 -1.61 0.88 11.81
N ASP A 32 -1.70 1.81 10.85
CA ASP A 32 -2.23 1.53 9.51
C ASP A 32 -1.26 0.74 8.64
N ALA A 33 0.04 1.07 8.68
CA ALA A 33 1.07 0.33 7.95
C ALA A 33 1.20 -1.12 8.45
N GLU A 34 1.20 -1.33 9.78
CA GLU A 34 1.27 -2.67 10.38
C GLU A 34 0.02 -3.51 10.10
N ARG A 35 -1.16 -2.86 10.07
CA ARG A 35 -2.42 -3.52 9.69
C ARG A 35 -2.40 -3.93 8.22
N LEU A 36 -1.96 -3.04 7.33
CA LEU A 36 -1.83 -3.32 5.91
C LEU A 36 -0.82 -4.46 5.67
N ASP A 37 0.35 -4.41 6.32
CA ASP A 37 1.38 -5.46 6.25
C ASP A 37 0.83 -6.84 6.65
N ARG A 38 0.10 -6.91 7.76
CA ARG A 38 -0.54 -8.15 8.23
C ARG A 38 -1.55 -8.67 7.21
N ARG A 39 -2.38 -7.80 6.66
CA ARG A 39 -3.40 -8.17 5.67
C ARG A 39 -2.79 -8.65 4.36
N LEU A 40 -1.69 -8.03 3.92
CA LEU A 40 -0.91 -8.50 2.76
C LEU A 40 -0.39 -9.92 2.98
N ARG A 41 0.15 -10.22 4.17
CA ARG A 41 0.61 -11.57 4.53
C ARG A 41 -0.55 -12.56 4.49
N ASP A 42 -1.67 -12.24 5.14
CA ASP A 42 -2.84 -13.12 5.20
C ASP A 42 -3.40 -13.40 3.80
N ARG A 43 -3.47 -12.38 2.95
CA ARG A 43 -3.89 -12.51 1.55
C ARG A 43 -2.93 -13.40 0.76
N GLY A 44 -1.62 -13.21 0.91
CA GLY A 44 -0.61 -14.05 0.28
C GLY A 44 -0.74 -15.52 0.65
N VAL A 45 -0.93 -15.81 1.94
CA VAL A 45 -1.13 -17.19 2.45
C VAL A 45 -2.42 -17.78 1.88
N ALA A 46 -3.52 -17.03 1.87
CA ALA A 46 -4.80 -17.50 1.34
C ALA A 46 -4.71 -17.84 -0.15
N VAL A 47 -4.06 -16.99 -0.95
CA VAL A 47 -3.84 -17.23 -2.38
C VAL A 47 -2.93 -18.44 -2.58
N ALA A 48 -1.78 -18.52 -1.90
CA ALA A 48 -0.88 -19.68 -2.01
C ALA A 48 -1.58 -20.99 -1.72
N ARG A 49 -2.38 -21.04 -0.65
CA ARG A 49 -3.14 -22.25 -0.28
C ARG A 49 -4.16 -22.64 -1.35
N ARG A 50 -4.91 -21.67 -1.88
CA ARG A 50 -5.89 -21.90 -2.95
C ARG A 50 -5.22 -22.45 -4.20
N GLU A 51 -4.14 -21.81 -4.65
CA GLU A 51 -3.44 -22.24 -5.87
C GLU A 51 -2.73 -23.58 -5.68
N LEU A 52 -2.15 -23.87 -4.50
CA LEU A 52 -1.58 -25.18 -4.20
C LEU A 52 -2.64 -26.28 -4.18
N ALA A 53 -3.82 -26.01 -3.62
CA ALA A 53 -4.94 -26.95 -3.65
C ALA A 53 -5.37 -27.24 -5.09
N THR A 54 -5.51 -26.20 -5.92
CA THR A 54 -5.79 -26.34 -7.35
C THR A 54 -4.69 -27.13 -8.06
N ALA A 55 -3.42 -26.80 -7.83
CA ALA A 55 -2.29 -27.48 -8.45
C ALA A 55 -2.28 -28.98 -8.09
N PHE A 56 -2.45 -29.32 -6.80
CA PHE A 56 -2.46 -30.72 -6.36
C PHE A 56 -3.71 -31.50 -6.79
N ALA A 57 -4.81 -30.82 -7.13
CA ALA A 57 -5.98 -31.46 -7.72
C ALA A 57 -5.80 -31.78 -9.21
N ASN A 58 -4.91 -31.06 -9.91
CA ASN A 58 -4.69 -31.20 -11.36
C ASN A 58 -3.37 -31.88 -11.74
N LEU A 59 -2.40 -31.90 -10.82
CA LEU A 59 -1.12 -32.59 -11.02
C LEU A 59 -1.24 -34.01 -10.47
N ASP A 60 -1.52 -34.95 -11.37
CA ASP A 60 -1.57 -36.37 -11.04
C ASP A 60 -0.19 -36.90 -10.61
N ALA A 61 -0.21 -37.94 -9.78
CA ALA A 61 0.95 -38.75 -9.41
C ALA A 61 2.15 -38.03 -8.74
N LEU A 62 1.98 -36.82 -8.19
CA LEU A 62 3.05 -36.17 -7.41
C LEU A 62 3.38 -36.96 -6.13
N SER A 63 4.65 -37.35 -6.01
CA SER A 63 5.21 -37.89 -4.77
C SER A 63 5.18 -36.84 -3.64
N PRO A 64 5.25 -37.27 -2.36
CA PRO A 64 5.36 -36.34 -1.25
C PRO A 64 6.54 -35.38 -1.35
N ALA A 65 7.64 -35.79 -1.99
CA ALA A 65 8.82 -34.94 -2.20
C ALA A 65 8.54 -33.83 -3.20
N GLU A 66 7.90 -34.15 -4.32
CA GLU A 66 7.55 -33.17 -5.35
C GLU A 66 6.49 -32.18 -4.83
N ARG A 67 5.50 -32.66 -4.08
CA ARG A 67 4.53 -31.77 -3.39
C ARG A 67 5.23 -30.74 -2.50
N ARG A 68 6.27 -31.15 -1.76
CA ARG A 68 7.09 -30.22 -0.95
C ARG A 68 7.92 -29.26 -1.78
N VAL A 69 8.34 -29.64 -2.98
CA VAL A 69 9.04 -28.74 -3.91
C VAL A 69 8.07 -27.68 -4.43
N VAL A 70 6.89 -28.09 -4.91
CA VAL A 70 5.86 -27.18 -5.41
C VAL A 70 5.39 -26.21 -4.31
N ALA A 71 5.19 -26.68 -3.09
CA ALA A 71 4.86 -25.83 -1.94
C ALA A 71 5.94 -24.75 -1.70
N ARG A 72 7.22 -25.15 -1.68
CA ARG A 72 8.34 -24.21 -1.53
C ARG A 72 8.44 -23.22 -2.69
N MET A 73 8.11 -23.63 -3.92
CA MET A 73 8.07 -22.73 -5.06
C MET A 73 6.97 -21.68 -4.88
N ALA A 74 5.76 -22.09 -4.49
CA ALA A 74 4.65 -21.17 -4.22
C ALA A 74 4.99 -20.17 -3.12
N GLU A 75 5.61 -20.62 -2.02
CA GLU A 75 6.09 -19.74 -0.93
C GLU A 75 7.09 -18.70 -1.44
N ARG A 76 8.06 -19.12 -2.27
CA ARG A 76 9.06 -18.19 -2.84
C ARG A 76 8.45 -17.18 -3.80
N ILE A 77 7.46 -17.59 -4.60
CA ILE A 77 6.75 -16.68 -5.50
C ILE A 77 5.98 -15.64 -4.69
N VAL A 78 5.21 -16.07 -3.69
CA VAL A 78 4.47 -15.15 -2.82
C VAL A 78 5.42 -14.20 -2.08
N ALA A 79 6.53 -14.70 -1.55
CA ALA A 79 7.53 -13.85 -0.92
C ALA A 79 8.14 -12.84 -1.91
N GLY A 80 8.46 -13.26 -3.14
CA GLY A 80 9.01 -12.40 -4.18
C GLY A 80 8.08 -11.27 -4.60
N VAL A 81 6.76 -11.49 -4.54
CA VAL A 81 5.75 -10.47 -4.83
C VAL A 81 5.48 -9.57 -3.63
N LEU A 82 5.36 -10.15 -2.42
CA LEU A 82 4.92 -9.40 -1.24
C LEU A 82 6.04 -8.64 -0.55
N VAL A 83 7.30 -9.09 -0.60
CA VAL A 83 8.41 -8.36 0.05
C VAL A 83 8.55 -6.93 -0.49
N PRO A 84 8.59 -6.68 -1.82
CA PRO A 84 8.61 -5.32 -2.35
C PRO A 84 7.36 -4.51 -1.99
N ALA A 85 6.19 -5.13 -2.02
CA ALA A 85 4.93 -4.45 -1.67
C ALA A 85 4.93 -3.97 -0.20
N ARG A 86 5.47 -4.78 0.71
CA ARG A 86 5.60 -4.45 2.14
C ARG A 86 6.66 -3.38 2.40
N GLN A 87 7.79 -3.44 1.69
CA GLN A 87 8.78 -2.37 1.77
C GLN A 87 8.22 -1.03 1.30
N ALA A 88 7.35 -1.05 0.30
CA ALA A 88 6.68 0.16 -0.19
C ALA A 88 5.64 0.72 0.80
N THR A 89 5.17 -0.08 1.77
CA THR A 89 4.27 0.41 2.83
C THR A 89 5.01 1.11 3.98
N ASP A 90 6.32 0.91 4.11
CA ASP A 90 7.14 1.53 5.15
C ASP A 90 7.47 3.00 4.84
N ASP A 91 7.30 3.44 3.59
CA ASP A 91 7.47 4.83 3.17
C ASP A 91 6.16 5.63 3.34
N SER A 92 6.02 6.23 4.51
CA SER A 92 4.86 7.04 4.90
C SER A 92 4.75 8.40 4.19
N SER A 93 5.75 8.80 3.40
CA SER A 93 5.72 10.02 2.59
C SER A 93 5.19 9.80 1.17
N SER A 94 4.92 8.54 0.81
CA SER A 94 4.61 8.11 -0.55
C SER A 94 3.14 7.72 -0.72
N THR A 95 2.63 7.81 -1.95
CA THR A 95 1.31 7.26 -2.32
C THR A 95 1.32 5.72 -2.45
N ALA A 96 2.48 5.09 -2.26
CA ALA A 96 2.67 3.66 -2.42
C ALA A 96 1.80 2.78 -1.49
N PRO A 97 1.60 3.09 -0.19
CA PRO A 97 0.74 2.28 0.67
C PRO A 97 -0.70 2.17 0.15
N ALA A 98 -1.27 3.28 -0.34
CA ALA A 98 -2.61 3.31 -0.91
C ALA A 98 -2.69 2.52 -2.24
N ALA A 99 -1.66 2.61 -3.08
CA ALA A 99 -1.60 1.83 -4.31
C ALA A 99 -1.48 0.31 -4.02
N VAL A 100 -0.67 -0.07 -3.03
CA VAL A 100 -0.55 -1.45 -2.57
C VAL A 100 -1.89 -1.99 -2.04
N GLY A 101 -2.61 -1.20 -1.25
CA GLY A 101 -3.95 -1.54 -0.78
C GLY A 101 -4.90 -1.87 -1.94
N ARG A 102 -5.02 -0.97 -2.92
CA ARG A 102 -5.90 -1.17 -4.10
C ARG A 102 -5.52 -2.40 -4.93
N LEU A 103 -4.22 -2.64 -5.12
CA LEU A 103 -3.73 -3.75 -5.96
C LEU A 103 -3.92 -5.11 -5.30
N PHE A 104 -3.66 -5.22 -4.00
CA PHE A 104 -3.60 -6.51 -3.31
C PHE A 104 -4.84 -6.83 -2.49
N LEU A 105 -5.65 -5.84 -2.15
CA LEU A 105 -6.83 -5.94 -1.29
C LEU A 105 -8.06 -5.26 -1.93
N PRO A 106 -8.41 -5.60 -3.19
CA PRO A 106 -9.39 -4.86 -3.99
C PRO A 106 -10.83 -4.92 -3.44
N ASP A 107 -11.16 -5.93 -2.62
CA ASP A 107 -12.51 -6.12 -2.08
C ASP A 107 -12.83 -5.17 -0.90
N GLU A 108 -11.94 -4.24 -0.54
CA GLU A 108 -12.18 -3.29 0.56
C GLU A 108 -12.70 -1.93 0.12
N ASP A 109 -12.35 -1.45 -1.08
CA ASP A 109 -12.95 -0.22 -1.64
C ASP A 109 -14.48 -0.35 -1.85
N VAL A 110 -15.00 -1.58 -1.84
CA VAL A 110 -16.43 -1.91 -2.00
C VAL A 110 -17.18 -1.90 -0.67
N ARG A 111 -16.50 -2.10 0.48
CA ARG A 111 -17.17 -2.24 1.80
C ARG A 111 -17.46 -0.90 2.47
N ASP A 112 -16.74 0.17 2.13
CA ASP A 112 -16.95 1.51 2.68
C ASP A 112 -18.07 2.30 1.95
N GLN A 113 -18.80 1.66 1.03
CA GLN A 113 -19.96 2.21 0.32
C GLN A 113 -21.30 1.54 0.71
N GLY A 114 -21.35 0.86 1.86
CA GLY A 114 -22.53 0.15 2.38
C GLY A 114 -23.16 0.81 3.58
#